data_AF-A0A0G4LIB8-F1
#
_entry.id   AF-A0A0G4LIB8-F1
#
_cell.length_a   1.000
_cell.length_b   1.000
_cell.length_c   1.000
_cell.angle_alpha   90.00
_cell.angle_beta   90.00
_cell.angle_gamma   90.00
#
_symmetry.space_group_name_H-M   'P 1'
#
loop_
_entity.id
_entity.type
_entity.pdbx_description
1 polymer ?
#
loop_
_entity_poly.entity_id
_entity_poly.type
_entity_poly.pdbx_seq_one_letter_code
_entity_poly.pdbx_strand_id
1 'polypeptide(L)'
;MKALNHFPLPLNIGTDICQVSRIFRLLTGPRGTRFLHRVLTPEERAAASATQLRPLPAPAGPLDGGFEALRANYPEWWQRSTFVAG
;
A
#
# COMPACT_ATOMS: atom_id res chain seq x y z
N MET A 1 33.51 8.57 -23.05
CA MET A 1 32.26 8.01 -22.47
C MET A 1 31.65 7.08 -23.49
N LYS A 2 31.33 5.84 -23.11
CA LYS A 2 30.74 4.84 -24.03
C LYS A 2 29.28 5.23 -24.29
N ALA A 3 28.85 5.29 -25.55
CA ALA A 3 27.46 5.59 -25.88
C ALA A 3 26.57 4.53 -25.24
N LEU A 4 25.56 4.97 -24.48
CA LEU A 4 24.53 4.07 -23.97
C LEU A 4 23.73 3.61 -25.19
N ASN A 5 23.81 2.32 -25.52
CA ASN A 5 22.95 1.74 -26.54
C ASN A 5 21.50 1.90 -26.06
N HIS A 6 20.68 2.55 -26.88
CA HIS A 6 19.25 2.64 -26.61
C HIS A 6 18.64 1.22 -26.55
N PHE A 7 17.65 1.05 -25.68
CA PHE A 7 16.92 -0.20 -25.59
C PHE A 7 16.31 -0.52 -26.97
N PRO A 8 16.46 -1.75 -27.49
CA PRO A 8 16.16 -2.07 -28.88
C PRO A 8 14.65 -2.08 -29.24
N LEU A 9 13.78 -1.83 -28.26
CA LEU A 9 12.32 -1.70 -28.43
C LEU A 9 11.87 -0.35 -27.87
N PRO A 10 10.76 0.23 -28.36
CA PRO A 10 10.19 1.47 -27.80
C PRO A 10 9.45 1.20 -26.47
N LEU A 11 10.07 0.44 -25.56
CA LEU A 11 9.54 0.10 -24.25
C LEU A 11 10.13 1.05 -23.20
N ASN A 12 9.25 1.62 -22.39
CA ASN A 12 9.63 2.49 -21.28
C ASN A 12 9.62 1.70 -19.96
N ILE A 13 10.61 1.95 -19.10
CA ILE A 13 10.68 1.38 -17.75
C ILE A 13 10.18 2.44 -16.77
N GLY A 14 9.17 2.08 -15.97
CA GLY A 14 8.72 2.88 -14.83
C GLY A 14 9.32 2.35 -13.52
N THR A 15 9.66 3.26 -12.62
CA THR A 15 10.03 2.94 -11.23
C THR A 15 9.10 3.69 -10.29
N ASP A 16 8.74 3.08 -9.17
CA ASP A 16 7.91 3.69 -8.14
C ASP A 16 8.48 3.39 -6.75
N ILE A 17 8.26 4.31 -5.82
CA ILE A 17 8.62 4.14 -4.42
C ILE A 17 7.42 4.54 -3.54
N CYS A 18 6.93 3.57 -2.77
CA CYS A 18 5.79 3.76 -1.89
C CYS A 18 6.19 3.55 -0.42
N GLN A 19 5.67 4.40 0.46
CA GLN A 19 5.85 4.24 1.90
C GLN A 19 4.65 3.50 2.51
N VAL A 20 4.89 2.32 3.08
CA VAL A 20 3.84 1.51 3.74
C VAL A 20 3.13 2.28 4.85
N SER A 21 3.84 3.14 5.60
CA SER A 21 3.24 3.97 6.65
C SER A 21 2.26 5.02 6.12
N ARG A 22 2.39 5.45 4.87
CA ARG A 22 1.41 6.32 4.19
C ARG A 22 0.16 5.52 3.82
N ILE A 23 0.34 4.32 3.27
CA ILE A 23 -0.77 3.43 2.92
C ILE A 23 -1.57 3.06 4.17
N PHE A 24 -0.89 2.74 5.26
CA PHE A 24 -1.50 2.50 6.57
C PHE A 24 -2.44 3.63 6.99
N ARG A 25 -1.97 4.88 6.96
CA ARG A 25 -2.78 6.05 7.34
C ARG A 25 -3.97 6.29 6.41
N LEU A 26 -3.84 5.99 5.12
CA LEU A 26 -4.95 6.07 4.18
C LEU A 26 -6.00 4.99 4.48
N LEU A 27 -5.57 3.78 4.81
CA LEU A 27 -6.45 2.66 5.11
C LEU A 27 -7.18 2.81 6.45
N THR A 28 -6.54 3.40 7.47
CA THR A 28 -7.17 3.68 8.78
C THR A 28 -7.99 4.98 8.79
N GLY A 29 -7.88 5.80 7.75
CA GLY A 29 -8.65 7.03 7.60
C GLY A 29 -10.10 6.80 7.16
N PRO A 30 -10.94 7.86 7.22
CA PRO A 30 -12.38 7.76 6.90
C PRO A 30 -12.68 7.36 5.45
N ARG A 31 -11.68 7.39 4.57
CA ARG A 31 -11.81 7.05 3.14
C ARG A 31 -11.08 5.76 2.77
N GLY A 32 -10.65 4.95 3.74
CA GLY A 32 -9.86 3.73 3.52
C GLY A 32 -10.50 2.74 2.55
N THR A 33 -11.80 2.46 2.70
CA THR A 33 -12.53 1.60 1.76
C THR A 33 -12.51 2.17 0.35
N ARG A 34 -12.76 3.47 0.19
CA ARG A 34 -12.72 4.10 -1.13
C ARG A 34 -11.31 4.09 -1.74
N PHE A 35 -10.27 4.18 -0.92
CA PHE A 35 -8.89 4.04 -1.38
C PHE A 35 -8.62 2.62 -1.91
N LEU A 36 -9.03 1.58 -1.20
CA LEU A 36 -8.89 0.18 -1.67
C LEU A 36 -9.57 -0.04 -3.03
N HIS A 37 -10.78 0.46 -3.21
CA HIS A 37 -11.52 0.31 -4.46
C HIS A 37 -10.91 1.09 -5.65
N ARG A 38 -10.04 2.06 -5.38
CA ARG A 38 -9.32 2.82 -6.42
C ARG A 38 -8.00 2.18 -6.81
N VAL A 39 -7.36 1.47 -5.88
CA VAL A 39 -6.06 0.83 -6.10
C VAL A 39 -6.25 -0.58 -6.63
N LEU A 40 -7.09 -1.39 -5.97
CA LEU A 40 -7.32 -2.79 -6.34
C LEU A 40 -8.45 -2.90 -7.36
N THR A 41 -8.26 -3.71 -8.39
CA THR A 41 -9.30 -4.05 -9.36
C THR A 41 -10.41 -4.91 -8.73
N PRO A 42 -11.59 -5.03 -9.36
CA PRO A 42 -12.61 -5.97 -8.90
C PRO A 42 -12.11 -7.40 -8.75
N GLU A 43 -11.26 -7.86 -9.68
CA GLU A 43 -10.72 -9.21 -9.72
C GLU A 43 -9.71 -9.43 -8.58
N GLU A 44 -8.82 -8.47 -8.33
CA GLU A 44 -7.86 -8.51 -7.22
C GLU A 44 -8.59 -8.51 -5.87
N ARG A 45 -9.70 -7.78 -5.76
CA ARG A 45 -10.54 -7.83 -4.56
C ARG A 45 -11.29 -9.16 -4.44
N ALA A 46 -11.67 -9.81 -5.52
CA ALA A 46 -12.28 -11.13 -5.45
C ALA A 46 -11.27 -12.21 -5.03
N ALA A 47 -10.00 -12.06 -5.43
CA ALA A 47 -8.91 -12.98 -5.09
C ALA A 47 -8.33 -12.74 -3.69
N ALA A 48 -8.38 -11.51 -3.18
CA ALA A 48 -7.90 -11.19 -1.83
C ALA A 48 -8.80 -11.81 -0.75
N SER A 49 -8.19 -12.28 0.34
CA SER A 49 -8.94 -12.82 1.47
C SER A 49 -9.88 -11.76 2.07
N ALA A 50 -11.03 -12.21 2.60
CA ALA A 50 -11.99 -11.33 3.26
C ALA A 50 -11.34 -10.48 4.38
N THR A 51 -10.32 -11.02 5.06
CA THR A 51 -9.55 -10.33 6.10
C THR A 51 -8.69 -9.19 5.55
N GLN A 52 -8.14 -9.32 4.34
CA GLN A 52 -7.30 -8.28 3.71
C GLN A 52 -8.11 -7.05 3.26
N LEU A 53 -9.39 -7.22 2.96
CA LEU A 53 -10.26 -6.15 2.42
C LEU A 53 -11.16 -5.48 3.46
N ARG A 54 -11.28 -6.05 4.66
CA ARG A 54 -12.13 -5.49 5.72
C ARG A 54 -11.68 -4.07 6.10
N PRO A 55 -12.53 -3.04 6.16
CA PRO A 55 -12.10 -1.71 6.58
C PRO A 55 -11.28 -1.75 7.88
N LEU A 56 -10.13 -1.07 7.91
CA LEU A 56 -9.38 -0.94 9.16
C LEU A 56 -10.15 -0.01 10.10
N PRO A 57 -10.21 -0.32 11.40
CA PRO A 57 -10.86 0.56 12.35
C PRO A 57 -10.06 1.85 12.48
N ALA A 58 -10.75 2.91 12.91
CA ALA A 58 -10.07 4.14 13.30
C ALA A 58 -9.15 3.82 14.50
N PRO A 59 -7.92 4.35 14.53
CA PRO A 59 -7.02 4.13 15.66
C PRO A 59 -7.61 4.78 16.91
N ALA A 60 -7.51 4.10 18.05
CA ALA A 60 -8.02 4.59 19.33
C ALA A 60 -7.18 5.75 19.91
N GLY A 61 -6.00 6.00 19.35
CA GLY A 61 -5.09 7.07 19.76
C GLY A 61 -4.27 7.60 18.58
N PRO A 62 -3.39 8.57 18.84
CA PRO A 62 -2.54 9.16 17.82
C PRO A 62 -1.68 8.10 17.13
N LEU A 63 -1.49 8.21 15.81
CA LEU A 63 -0.53 7.41 15.05
C LEU A 63 0.87 8.04 15.11
N ASP A 64 1.20 8.56 16.29
CA ASP A 64 2.38 9.34 16.58
C ASP A 64 3.46 8.37 17.02
N GLY A 65 4.34 8.08 16.07
CA GLY A 65 5.34 7.04 16.17
C GLY A 65 5.80 6.73 14.75
N GLY A 66 7.10 6.57 14.57
CA GLY A 66 7.67 6.19 13.28
C GLY A 66 7.05 4.90 12.72
N PHE A 67 7.49 4.49 11.54
CA PHE A 67 6.93 3.29 10.91
C PHE A 67 7.20 2.02 11.73
N GLU A 68 8.29 1.97 12.50
CA GLU A 68 8.63 0.88 13.41
C GLU A 68 7.59 0.74 14.52
N ALA A 69 7.13 1.85 15.09
CA ALA A 69 6.10 1.85 16.12
C ALA A 69 4.75 1.38 15.54
N LEU A 70 4.38 1.84 14.34
CA LEU A 70 3.17 1.37 13.66
C LEU A 70 3.22 -0.13 13.39
N ARG A 71 4.36 -0.65 12.93
CA ARG A 71 4.56 -2.08 12.66
C ARG A 71 4.49 -2.92 13.94
N ALA A 72 5.08 -2.44 15.03
CA ALA A 72 5.10 -3.16 16.31
C ALA A 72 3.71 -3.16 16.97
N ASN A 73 3.01 -2.03 16.96
CA ASN A 73 1.72 -1.86 17.63
C ASN A 73 0.55 -2.45 16.83
N TYR A 74 0.65 -2.49 15.50
CA TYR A 74 -0.43 -2.93 14.60
C TYR A 74 0.08 -3.89 13.52
N PRO A 75 0.61 -5.08 13.90
CA PRO A 75 1.26 -5.99 12.96
C PRO A 75 0.35 -6.47 11.82
N GLU A 76 -0.92 -6.78 12.11
CA GLU A 76 -1.88 -7.19 11.08
C GLU A 76 -2.24 -6.06 10.11
N TRP A 77 -2.43 -4.85 10.63
CA TRP A 77 -2.77 -3.68 9.80
C TRP A 77 -1.58 -3.27 8.94
N TRP A 78 -0.37 -3.43 9.49
CA TRP A 78 0.87 -3.25 8.76
C TRP A 78 0.98 -4.25 7.62
N GLN A 79 0.77 -5.54 7.87
CA GLN A 79 0.80 -6.58 6.83
C GLN A 79 -0.19 -6.26 5.68
N ARG A 80 -1.39 -5.79 6.03
CA ARG A 80 -2.38 -5.38 5.04
C ARG A 80 -1.98 -4.15 4.26
N SER A 81 -1.32 -3.20 4.91
CA SER A 81 -0.78 -2.00 4.25
C SER A 81 0.34 -2.36 3.28
N THR A 82 1.20 -3.32 3.64
CA THR A 82 2.23 -3.86 2.75
C THR A 82 1.60 -4.53 1.54
N PHE A 83 0.56 -5.36 1.72
CA PHE A 83 -0.14 -5.99 0.60
C PHE A 83 -0.66 -4.97 -0.42
N VAL A 84 -1.20 -3.84 0.03
CA VAL A 84 -1.70 -2.78 -0.87
C VAL A 84 -0.56 -1.95 -1.49
N ALA A 85 0.60 -1.89 -0.84
CA ALA A 85 1.76 -1.15 -1.33
C ALA A 85 2.51 -1.88 -2.47
N GLY A 86 2.28 -3.18 -2.63
CA GLY A 86 3.03 -4.04 -3.57
C GLY A 86 4.11 -4.85 -2.87
#